data_AF-A0A7V9F3F0-F1
#
_entry.id   AF-A0A7V9F3F0-F1
#
_cell.length_a   1.000
_cell.length_b   1.000
_cell.length_c   1.000
_cell.angle_alpha   90.00
_cell.angle_beta   90.00
_cell.angle_gamma   90.00
#
_symmetry.space_group_name_H-M   'P 1'
#
loop_
_entity.id
_entity.type
_entity.pdbx_description
1 polymer ?
#
loop_
_entity_poly.entity_id
_entity_poly.type
_entity_poly.pdbx_seq_one_letter_code
_entity_poly.pdbx_strand_id
1 'polypeptide(L)'
;MRELIAGGGHSYSFEFFPPKDDEGEARLWQAIRELEALQPTFVSVTYGAGGSTRDRTVRITERIASETTLTPVAHLTCVGHTRDELRSIIGRYADAGVRNVLALRGDPEGGPGQPWTTTSEGLDYGVELVELVRELGDFCVGVAAFPEGHPEAADLDADAKVLVAKGKAGADFAITQLFFQADDYFQLVERVRALGSAIPIIPGIMPITSVAQIARFAELSGTA
;
A
#
# COMPACT_ATOMS: atom_id res chain seq x y z
N MET A 1 -8.90 -8.74 -10.16
CA MET A 1 -7.78 -8.74 -9.18
C MET A 1 -8.12 -9.53 -7.91
N ARG A 2 -9.18 -9.17 -7.18
CA ARG A 2 -9.65 -9.86 -5.94
C ARG A 2 -9.66 -11.38 -6.07
N GLU A 3 -10.35 -11.92 -7.08
CA GLU A 3 -10.46 -13.37 -7.31
C GLU A 3 -9.13 -14.05 -7.61
N LEU A 4 -8.26 -13.41 -8.39
CA LEU A 4 -6.95 -13.94 -8.73
C LEU A 4 -6.06 -14.07 -7.48
N ILE A 5 -6.05 -13.03 -6.64
CA ILE A 5 -5.28 -13.04 -5.39
C ILE A 5 -5.86 -14.07 -4.42
N ALA A 6 -7.19 -14.13 -4.26
CA ALA A 6 -7.86 -15.09 -3.40
C ALA A 6 -7.66 -16.54 -3.86
N GLY A 7 -7.52 -16.78 -5.17
CA GLY A 7 -7.30 -18.09 -5.76
C GLY A 7 -5.90 -18.66 -5.55
N GLY A 8 -4.93 -17.87 -5.07
CA GLY A 8 -3.58 -18.35 -4.73
C GLY A 8 -2.75 -18.83 -5.93
N GLY A 9 -3.10 -18.40 -7.15
CA GLY A 9 -2.29 -18.68 -8.34
C GLY A 9 -0.95 -17.94 -8.32
N HIS A 10 -0.05 -18.31 -9.24
CA HIS A 10 1.21 -17.57 -9.41
C HIS A 10 0.92 -16.11 -9.80
N SER A 11 1.41 -15.19 -8.98
CA SER A 11 1.23 -13.74 -9.13
C SER A 11 2.55 -13.05 -8.82
N TYR A 12 2.82 -11.97 -9.53
CA TYR A 12 3.90 -11.04 -9.22
C TYR A 12 3.48 -9.63 -9.62
N SER A 13 4.03 -8.65 -8.93
CA SER A 13 3.69 -7.24 -9.06
C SER A 13 4.92 -6.38 -8.83
N PHE A 14 4.86 -5.13 -9.27
CA PHE A 14 5.93 -4.15 -9.09
C PHE A 14 5.39 -2.88 -8.44
N GLU A 15 6.21 -2.23 -7.62
CA GLU A 15 5.88 -0.95 -7.00
C GLU A 15 6.78 0.16 -7.53
N PHE A 16 6.17 1.29 -7.88
CA PHE A 16 6.87 2.48 -8.35
C PHE A 16 6.79 3.62 -7.35
N PHE A 17 7.87 4.38 -7.25
CA PHE A 17 7.91 5.63 -6.51
C PHE A 17 7.65 6.81 -7.45
N PRO A 18 6.80 7.78 -7.09
CA PRO A 18 6.61 8.97 -7.89
C PRO A 18 7.92 9.77 -7.93
N PRO A 19 8.43 10.12 -9.13
CA PRO A 19 9.68 10.85 -9.29
C PRO A 19 9.53 12.30 -8.82
N LYS A 20 10.66 12.93 -8.46
CA LYS A 20 10.67 14.32 -7.98
C LYS A 20 10.76 15.34 -9.12
N ASP A 21 11.21 14.91 -10.30
CA ASP A 21 11.51 15.73 -11.46
C ASP A 21 11.07 15.05 -12.77
N ASP A 22 11.14 15.79 -13.87
CA ASP A 22 10.66 15.34 -15.19
C ASP A 22 11.59 14.28 -15.80
N GLU A 23 12.90 14.33 -15.50
CA GLU A 23 13.84 13.29 -15.93
C GLU A 23 13.54 11.95 -15.24
N GLY A 24 13.22 11.97 -13.94
CA GLY A 24 12.74 10.81 -13.20
C GLY A 24 11.42 10.29 -13.76
N GLU A 25 10.52 11.17 -14.22
CA GLU A 25 9.28 10.76 -14.88
C GLU A 25 9.54 10.07 -16.22
N ALA A 26 10.44 10.58 -17.05
CA ALA A 26 10.83 9.89 -18.27
C ALA A 26 11.38 8.48 -18.00
N ARG A 27 12.25 8.34 -16.98
CA ARG A 27 12.80 7.03 -16.56
C ARG A 27 11.72 6.09 -16.01
N LEU A 28 10.78 6.60 -15.22
CA LEU A 28 9.64 5.83 -14.73
C LEU A 28 8.83 5.27 -15.91
N TRP A 29 8.52 6.08 -16.91
CA TRP A 29 7.74 5.64 -18.06
C TRP A 29 8.45 4.61 -18.91
N GLN A 30 9.78 4.73 -19.05
CA GLN A 30 10.56 3.68 -19.68
C GLN A 30 10.44 2.35 -18.92
N ALA A 31 10.63 2.37 -17.60
CA ALA A 31 10.51 1.17 -16.76
C ALA A 31 9.10 0.56 -16.80
N ILE A 32 8.04 1.39 -16.78
CA ILE A 32 6.65 0.93 -16.92
C ILE A 32 6.47 0.16 -18.23
N ARG A 33 6.98 0.66 -19.36
CA ARG A 33 6.85 -0.01 -20.66
C ARG A 33 7.66 -1.30 -20.76
N GLU A 34 8.83 -1.34 -20.15
CA GLU A 34 9.64 -2.57 -20.08
C GLU A 34 8.95 -3.64 -19.24
N LEU A 35 8.36 -3.27 -18.09
CA LEU A 35 7.66 -4.19 -17.20
C LEU A 35 6.28 -4.59 -17.72
N GLU A 36 5.63 -3.77 -18.54
CA GLU A 36 4.35 -4.08 -19.20
C GLU A 36 4.43 -5.38 -20.01
N ALA A 37 5.56 -5.63 -20.68
CA ALA A 37 5.78 -6.86 -21.45
C ALA A 37 5.80 -8.14 -20.60
N LEU A 38 6.04 -8.03 -19.29
CA LEU A 38 6.00 -9.17 -18.38
C LEU A 38 4.56 -9.57 -18.04
N GLN A 39 3.59 -8.68 -18.21
CA GLN A 39 2.20 -8.90 -17.81
C GLN A 39 2.08 -9.19 -16.29
N PRO A 40 2.59 -8.30 -15.41
CA PRO A 40 2.41 -8.47 -13.97
C PRO A 40 0.93 -8.45 -13.61
N THR A 41 0.60 -9.07 -12.48
CA THR A 41 -0.79 -9.11 -11.99
C THR A 41 -1.32 -7.71 -11.68
N PHE A 42 -0.48 -6.86 -11.10
CA PHE A 42 -0.75 -5.44 -10.90
C PHE A 42 0.56 -4.67 -10.78
N VAL A 43 0.46 -3.35 -10.86
CA VAL A 43 1.53 -2.44 -10.44
C VAL A 43 0.99 -1.45 -9.41
N SER A 44 1.78 -1.09 -8.42
CA SER A 44 1.42 -0.06 -7.44
C SER A 44 2.23 1.21 -7.64
N VAL A 45 1.63 2.34 -7.25
CA VAL A 45 2.32 3.64 -7.21
C VAL A 45 2.22 4.16 -5.79
N THR A 46 3.36 4.43 -5.16
CA THR A 46 3.40 4.89 -3.77
C THR A 46 2.84 6.30 -3.61
N TYR A 47 2.27 6.55 -2.44
CA TYR A 47 1.68 7.84 -2.08
C TYR A 47 2.61 8.55 -1.10
N GLY A 48 3.04 9.77 -1.45
CA GLY A 48 4.02 10.49 -0.65
C GLY A 48 3.50 10.88 0.74
N ALA A 49 4.27 10.55 1.78
CA ALA A 49 4.05 11.05 3.14
C ALA A 49 4.09 12.59 3.16
N GLY A 50 3.12 13.22 3.82
CA GLY A 50 3.13 14.68 4.03
C GLY A 50 2.79 15.55 2.80
N GLY A 51 2.20 14.99 1.75
CA GLY A 51 1.46 15.80 0.77
C GLY A 51 2.20 16.31 -0.46
N SER A 52 3.53 16.34 -0.44
CA SER A 52 4.33 16.99 -1.50
C SER A 52 4.21 16.36 -2.90
N THR A 53 3.79 15.09 -3.03
CA THR A 53 3.66 14.38 -4.32
C THR A 53 2.27 13.79 -4.57
N ARG A 54 1.24 14.21 -3.83
CA ARG A 54 -0.14 13.67 -3.93
C ARG A 54 -0.68 13.73 -5.36
N ASP A 55 -0.67 14.92 -5.96
CA ASP A 55 -1.17 15.12 -7.33
C ASP A 55 -0.38 14.33 -8.38
N ARG A 56 0.94 14.16 -8.14
CA ARG A 56 1.79 13.37 -9.03
C ARG A 56 1.45 11.89 -8.97
N THR A 57 1.19 11.36 -7.78
CA THR A 57 0.77 9.96 -7.58
C THR A 57 -0.54 9.69 -8.29
N VAL A 58 -1.53 10.57 -8.11
CA VAL A 58 -2.84 10.44 -8.75
C VAL A 58 -2.68 10.48 -10.27
N ARG A 59 -1.95 11.47 -10.81
CA ARG A 59 -1.69 11.59 -12.26
C ARG A 59 -1.00 10.34 -12.83
N ILE A 60 0.04 9.84 -12.18
CA ILE A 60 0.77 8.65 -12.67
C ILE A 60 -0.16 7.44 -12.70
N THR A 61 -0.97 7.26 -11.65
CA THR A 61 -1.93 6.15 -11.56
C THR A 61 -3.00 6.25 -12.67
N GLU A 62 -3.58 7.43 -12.89
CA GLU A 62 -4.54 7.69 -13.96
C GLU A 62 -3.94 7.40 -15.35
N ARG A 63 -2.68 7.80 -15.57
CA ARG A 63 -1.96 7.54 -16.82
C ARG A 63 -1.64 6.06 -17.02
N ILE A 64 -1.27 5.32 -15.97
CA ILE A 64 -1.09 3.86 -16.06
C ILE A 64 -2.40 3.21 -16.49
N ALA A 65 -3.53 3.61 -15.90
CA ALA A 65 -4.85 3.06 -16.23
C ALA A 65 -5.29 3.33 -17.68
N SER A 66 -4.92 4.49 -18.23
CA SER A 66 -5.42 4.97 -19.53
C SER A 66 -4.45 4.76 -20.69
N GLU A 67 -3.14 4.71 -20.44
CA GLU A 67 -2.09 4.65 -21.47
C GLU A 67 -1.43 3.26 -21.57
N THR A 68 -1.74 2.33 -20.67
CA THR A 68 -1.11 1.00 -20.62
C THR A 68 -2.15 -0.11 -20.46
N THR A 69 -1.71 -1.36 -20.57
CA THR A 69 -2.50 -2.56 -20.30
C THR A 69 -2.39 -3.04 -18.84
N LEU A 70 -1.61 -2.34 -18.02
CA LEU A 70 -1.37 -2.69 -16.63
C LEU A 70 -2.60 -2.43 -15.76
N THR A 71 -2.74 -3.24 -14.70
CA THR A 71 -3.74 -3.01 -13.65
C THR A 71 -3.12 -2.20 -12.51
N PRO A 72 -3.46 -0.91 -12.34
CA PRO A 72 -2.90 -0.10 -11.27
C PRO A 72 -3.57 -0.39 -9.91
N VAL A 73 -2.77 -0.35 -8.86
CA VAL A 73 -3.15 -0.25 -7.45
C VAL A 73 -2.68 1.10 -6.92
N ALA A 74 -3.63 1.98 -6.63
CA ALA A 74 -3.32 3.31 -6.13
C ALA A 74 -3.05 3.25 -4.63
N HIS A 75 -1.88 3.68 -4.16
CA HIS A 75 -1.70 3.90 -2.73
C HIS A 75 -2.52 5.14 -2.32
N LEU A 76 -3.11 5.08 -1.12
CA LEU A 76 -3.80 6.21 -0.52
C LEU A 76 -3.57 6.19 0.99
N THR A 77 -3.07 7.30 1.52
CA THR A 77 -2.88 7.49 2.97
C THR A 77 -3.95 8.42 3.53
N CYS A 78 -4.46 8.18 4.74
CA CYS A 78 -5.41 9.09 5.37
C CYS A 78 -4.77 10.28 6.12
N VAL A 79 -3.48 10.18 6.49
CA VAL A 79 -2.78 11.25 7.20
C VAL A 79 -2.81 12.59 6.44
N GLY A 80 -3.16 13.65 7.17
CA GLY A 80 -3.19 15.01 6.63
C GLY A 80 -4.25 15.22 5.57
N HIS A 81 -5.35 14.48 5.62
CA HIS A 81 -6.52 14.63 4.76
C HIS A 81 -7.81 14.72 5.55
N THR A 82 -8.74 15.52 5.04
CA THR A 82 -10.15 15.43 5.45
C THR A 82 -10.84 14.26 4.74
N ARG A 83 -11.95 13.80 5.30
CA ARG A 83 -12.79 12.77 4.68
C ARG A 83 -13.27 13.19 3.29
N ASP A 84 -13.59 14.47 3.08
CA ASP A 84 -14.03 15.00 1.79
C ASP A 84 -12.92 14.98 0.72
N GLU A 85 -11.68 15.30 1.10
CA GLU A 85 -10.53 15.19 0.20
C GLU A 85 -10.29 13.73 -0.21
N LEU A 86 -10.37 12.79 0.74
CA LEU A 86 -10.24 11.36 0.47
C LEU A 86 -11.34 10.89 -0.50
N ARG A 87 -12.59 11.31 -0.28
CA ARG A 87 -13.71 11.01 -1.19
C ARG A 87 -13.46 11.53 -2.60
N SER A 88 -12.95 12.75 -2.72
CA SER A 88 -12.60 13.36 -4.01
C SER A 88 -11.52 12.57 -4.75
N ILE A 89 -10.45 12.16 -4.05
CA ILE A 89 -9.36 11.37 -4.62
C ILE A 89 -9.85 9.99 -5.07
N ILE A 90 -10.64 9.31 -4.23
CA ILE A 90 -11.21 7.99 -4.57
C ILE A 90 -12.18 8.11 -5.77
N GLY A 91 -12.95 9.20 -5.85
CA GLY A 91 -13.79 9.50 -7.00
C GLY A 91 -12.98 9.65 -8.29
N ARG A 92 -11.88 10.41 -8.25
CA ARG A 92 -10.96 10.55 -9.40
C ARG A 92 -10.39 9.21 -9.87
N TYR A 93 -9.99 8.35 -8.93
CA TYR A 93 -9.56 6.99 -9.26
C TYR A 93 -10.67 6.21 -9.98
N ALA A 94 -11.90 6.26 -9.48
CA ALA A 94 -13.04 5.60 -10.13
C ALA A 94 -13.30 6.13 -11.55
N ASP A 95 -13.26 7.45 -11.73
CA ASP A 95 -13.48 8.12 -13.02
C ASP A 95 -12.41 7.74 -14.05
N ALA A 96 -11.18 7.52 -13.61
CA ALA A 96 -10.08 7.03 -14.43
C ALA A 96 -10.09 5.50 -14.66
N GLY A 97 -11.09 4.78 -14.12
CA GLY A 97 -11.20 3.33 -14.24
C GLY A 97 -10.33 2.53 -13.25
N VAL A 98 -9.68 3.20 -12.31
CA VAL A 98 -8.90 2.55 -11.24
C VAL A 98 -9.87 1.97 -10.21
N ARG A 99 -9.80 0.65 -10.01
CA ARG A 99 -10.67 -0.09 -9.07
C ARG A 99 -9.90 -0.78 -7.95
N ASN A 100 -8.60 -0.50 -7.82
CA ASN A 100 -7.76 -1.12 -6.80
C ASN A 100 -7.03 -0.05 -5.99
N VAL A 101 -7.17 -0.10 -4.66
CA VAL A 101 -6.59 0.88 -3.74
C VAL A 101 -5.84 0.15 -2.64
N LEU A 102 -4.62 0.57 -2.34
CA LEU A 102 -3.91 0.18 -1.12
C LEU A 102 -4.17 1.24 -0.05
N ALA A 103 -5.05 0.92 0.89
CA ALA A 103 -5.47 1.82 1.97
C ALA A 103 -4.46 1.78 3.12
N LEU A 104 -3.88 2.93 3.42
CA LEU A 104 -2.81 3.10 4.39
C LEU A 104 -3.18 4.20 5.38
N ARG A 105 -2.68 4.11 6.62
CA ARG A 105 -2.74 5.25 7.55
C ARG A 105 -1.83 6.37 7.05
N GLY A 106 -0.61 6.01 6.65
CA GLY A 106 0.49 6.93 6.39
C GLY A 106 1.30 7.19 7.66
N ASP A 107 2.47 7.79 7.46
CA ASP A 107 3.35 8.18 8.55
C ASP A 107 2.90 9.51 9.16
N PRO A 108 3.10 9.72 10.47
CA PRO A 108 2.87 11.01 11.11
C PRO A 108 3.60 12.16 10.41
N GLU A 109 3.13 13.38 10.61
CA GLU A 109 3.82 14.57 10.10
C GLU A 109 5.23 14.66 10.71
N GLY A 110 6.26 14.80 9.86
CA GLY A 110 7.66 14.71 10.27
C GLY A 110 8.26 13.29 10.22
N GLY A 111 7.46 12.27 9.88
CA GLY A 111 7.91 10.91 9.58
C GLY A 111 7.72 9.90 10.72
N PRO A 112 8.21 8.67 10.54
CA PRO A 112 8.12 7.60 11.53
C PRO A 112 8.63 8.02 12.91
N GLY A 113 7.91 7.62 13.97
CA GLY A 113 8.27 7.92 15.36
C GLY A 113 7.84 9.29 15.88
N GLN A 114 7.28 10.16 15.02
CA GLN A 114 6.67 11.41 15.48
C GLN A 114 5.26 11.17 16.05
N PRO A 115 4.76 12.04 16.96
CA PRO A 115 3.40 11.92 17.47
C PRO A 115 2.35 12.04 16.37
N TRP A 116 1.31 11.21 16.43
CA TRP A 116 0.16 11.34 15.54
C TRP A 116 -0.59 12.64 15.81
N THR A 117 -0.94 13.37 14.76
CA THR A 117 -1.78 14.57 14.82
C THR A 117 -3.04 14.34 14.00
N THR A 118 -4.19 14.31 14.68
CA THR A 118 -5.50 14.18 14.03
C THR A 118 -5.78 15.38 13.15
N THR A 119 -6.12 15.12 11.90
CA THR A 119 -6.64 16.15 10.98
C THR A 119 -8.13 16.36 11.30
N SER A 120 -8.56 17.62 11.47
CA SER A 120 -9.98 17.93 11.68
C SER A 120 -10.83 17.36 10.53
N GLU A 121 -11.91 16.65 10.85
CA GLU A 121 -12.74 15.92 9.87
C GLU A 121 -11.97 14.86 9.04
N GLY A 122 -10.79 14.42 9.52
CA GLY A 122 -9.96 13.40 8.92
C GLY A 122 -10.20 12.00 9.50
N LEU A 123 -9.30 11.06 9.16
CA LEU A 123 -9.29 9.70 9.70
C LEU A 123 -7.96 9.46 10.42
N ASP A 124 -8.00 8.70 11.51
CA ASP A 124 -6.83 8.42 12.35
C ASP A 124 -6.23 7.02 12.06
N TYR A 125 -7.01 6.12 11.49
CA TYR A 125 -6.61 4.74 11.27
C TYR A 125 -6.84 4.28 9.83
N GLY A 126 -5.93 3.44 9.33
CA GLY A 126 -6.07 2.84 8.00
C GLY A 126 -7.33 1.97 7.84
N VAL A 127 -7.90 1.43 8.93
CA VAL A 127 -9.17 0.69 8.89
C VAL A 127 -10.34 1.59 8.50
N GLU A 128 -10.37 2.83 8.98
CA GLU A 128 -11.42 3.81 8.62
C GLU A 128 -11.33 4.18 7.13
N LEU A 129 -10.11 4.18 6.57
CA LEU A 129 -9.92 4.39 5.14
C LEU A 129 -10.40 3.19 4.32
N VAL A 130 -10.22 1.95 4.79
CA VAL A 130 -10.82 0.76 4.17
C VAL A 130 -12.33 0.92 4.11
N GLU A 131 -12.97 1.26 5.22
CA GLU A 131 -14.42 1.47 5.31
C GLU A 131 -14.89 2.57 4.35
N LEU A 132 -14.20 3.71 4.32
CA LEU A 132 -14.52 4.80 3.41
C LEU A 132 -14.42 4.39 1.94
N VAL A 133 -13.37 3.66 1.54
CA VAL A 133 -13.23 3.16 0.17
C VAL A 133 -14.37 2.21 -0.19
N ARG A 134 -14.78 1.33 0.74
CA ARG A 134 -15.90 0.40 0.55
C ARG A 134 -17.26 1.11 0.46
N GLU A 135 -17.46 2.20 1.18
CA GLU A 135 -18.68 3.04 1.08
C GLU A 135 -18.84 3.68 -0.31
N LEU A 136 -17.72 3.94 -1.01
CA LEU A 136 -17.69 4.71 -2.25
C LEU A 136 -17.84 3.84 -3.52
N GLY A 137 -17.79 2.51 -3.40
CA GLY A 137 -18.07 1.61 -4.50
C GLY A 137 -17.40 0.25 -4.38
N ASP A 138 -17.53 -0.57 -5.43
CA ASP A 138 -16.84 -1.87 -5.49
C ASP A 138 -15.38 -1.69 -5.91
N PHE A 139 -14.53 -1.43 -4.90
CA PHE A 139 -13.08 -1.43 -5.03
C PHE A 139 -12.49 -2.72 -4.50
N CYS A 140 -11.39 -3.16 -5.11
CA CYS A 140 -10.48 -4.13 -4.52
C CYS A 140 -9.53 -3.40 -3.56
N VAL A 141 -9.63 -3.69 -2.26
CA VAL A 141 -8.91 -2.93 -1.22
C VAL A 141 -7.76 -3.76 -0.65
N GLY A 142 -6.53 -3.31 -0.85
CA GLY A 142 -5.36 -3.84 -0.17
C GLY A 142 -5.05 -3.06 1.12
N VAL A 143 -4.33 -3.70 2.05
CA VAL A 143 -3.78 -3.03 3.25
C VAL A 143 -2.33 -3.43 3.52
N ALA A 144 -1.63 -2.67 4.35
CA ALA A 144 -0.29 -3.06 4.83
C ALA A 144 -0.34 -4.07 5.98
N ALA A 145 0.64 -4.97 6.00
CA ALA A 145 0.96 -5.91 7.07
C ALA A 145 2.44 -5.82 7.45
N PHE A 146 2.82 -6.15 8.69
CA PHE A 146 4.20 -5.97 9.18
C PHE A 146 4.71 -7.30 9.74
N PRO A 147 5.60 -8.03 9.02
CA PRO A 147 6.12 -9.33 9.48
C PRO A 147 6.80 -9.25 10.84
N GLU A 148 7.60 -8.20 11.06
CA GLU A 148 8.32 -7.90 12.30
C GLU A 148 7.50 -7.04 13.28
N GLY A 149 6.23 -6.77 12.96
CA GLY A 149 5.34 -5.90 13.74
C GLY A 149 5.47 -4.41 13.39
N HIS A 150 4.36 -3.68 13.47
CA HIS A 150 4.40 -2.23 13.31
C HIS A 150 5.12 -1.57 14.50
N PRO A 151 5.98 -0.55 14.33
CA PRO A 151 6.73 0.07 15.42
C PRO A 151 5.89 0.64 16.57
N GLU A 152 4.65 1.04 16.28
CA GLU A 152 3.69 1.53 17.29
C GLU A 152 2.80 0.42 17.88
N ALA A 153 2.91 -0.82 17.43
CA ALA A 153 2.15 -1.93 18.00
C ALA A 153 2.73 -2.32 19.37
N ALA A 154 1.85 -2.70 20.29
CA ALA A 154 2.27 -3.17 21.62
C ALA A 154 3.07 -4.48 21.54
N ASP A 155 2.66 -5.38 20.65
CA ASP A 155 3.32 -6.65 20.35
C ASP A 155 2.82 -7.20 18.99
N LEU A 156 3.39 -8.33 18.55
CA LEU A 156 3.03 -8.98 17.29
C LEU A 156 1.57 -9.48 17.26
N ASP A 157 1.01 -9.86 18.41
CA ASP A 157 -0.38 -10.34 18.50
C ASP A 157 -1.38 -9.20 18.37
N ALA A 158 -1.06 -8.02 18.92
CA ALA A 158 -1.82 -6.80 18.74
C ALA A 158 -1.79 -6.35 17.27
N ASP A 159 -0.63 -6.36 16.61
CA ASP A 159 -0.52 -6.00 15.19
C ASP A 159 -1.31 -6.97 14.29
N ALA A 160 -1.21 -8.27 14.55
CA ALA A 160 -2.00 -9.27 13.82
C ALA A 160 -3.51 -9.07 14.01
N LYS A 161 -3.98 -8.72 15.22
CA LYS A 161 -5.40 -8.40 15.47
C LYS A 161 -5.85 -7.18 14.66
N VAL A 162 -5.00 -6.16 14.52
CA VAL A 162 -5.26 -4.99 13.66
C VAL A 162 -5.40 -5.42 12.20
N LEU A 163 -4.52 -6.28 11.69
CA LEU A 163 -4.64 -6.81 10.34
C LEU A 163 -5.94 -7.62 10.14
N VAL A 164 -6.33 -8.43 11.12
CA VAL A 164 -7.63 -9.14 11.08
C VAL A 164 -8.80 -8.16 11.08
N ALA A 165 -8.74 -7.08 11.87
CA ALA A 165 -9.76 -6.03 11.88
C ALA A 165 -9.88 -5.34 10.53
N LYS A 166 -8.76 -5.03 9.85
CA LYS A 166 -8.77 -4.50 8.48
C LYS A 166 -9.44 -5.45 7.49
N GLY A 167 -9.16 -6.76 7.60
CA GLY A 167 -9.85 -7.78 6.81
C GLY A 167 -11.36 -7.78 7.03
N LYS A 168 -11.81 -7.70 8.30
CA LYS A 168 -13.24 -7.62 8.66
C LYS A 168 -13.91 -6.34 8.15
N ALA A 169 -13.18 -5.23 8.07
CA ALA A 169 -13.66 -3.97 7.51
C ALA A 169 -13.81 -3.99 5.98
N GLY A 170 -13.35 -5.06 5.30
CA GLY A 170 -13.51 -5.24 3.86
C GLY A 170 -12.22 -5.15 3.05
N ALA A 171 -11.05 -5.26 3.68
CA ALA A 171 -9.80 -5.46 2.94
C ALA A 171 -9.79 -6.85 2.27
N ASP A 172 -9.46 -6.87 0.99
CA ASP A 172 -9.43 -8.04 0.12
C ASP A 172 -8.10 -8.80 0.18
N PHE A 173 -7.01 -8.10 0.46
CA PHE A 173 -5.67 -8.67 0.59
C PHE A 173 -4.76 -7.75 1.42
N ALA A 174 -3.61 -8.27 1.81
CA ALA A 174 -2.55 -7.50 2.44
C ALA A 174 -1.24 -7.64 1.69
N ILE A 175 -0.42 -6.59 1.70
CA ILE A 175 0.98 -6.61 1.26
C ILE A 175 1.85 -6.35 2.48
N THR A 176 2.88 -7.17 2.68
CA THR A 176 3.79 -6.95 3.80
C THR A 176 4.72 -5.78 3.54
N GLN A 177 5.13 -5.09 4.60
CA GLN A 177 6.40 -4.37 4.62
C GLN A 177 7.54 -5.31 4.21
N LEU A 178 8.63 -4.76 3.68
CA LEU A 178 9.85 -5.52 3.41
C LEU A 178 10.33 -6.27 4.66
N PHE A 179 10.96 -7.42 4.44
CA PHE A 179 11.56 -8.25 5.48
C PHE A 179 12.72 -9.04 4.87
N PHE A 180 13.66 -9.48 5.70
CA PHE A 180 14.84 -10.23 5.25
C PHE A 180 14.79 -11.72 5.61
N GLN A 181 14.13 -12.09 6.71
CA GLN A 181 13.99 -13.49 7.12
C GLN A 181 12.63 -14.03 6.69
N ALA A 182 12.64 -15.12 5.93
CA ALA A 182 11.40 -15.77 5.49
C ALA A 182 10.51 -16.21 6.67
N ASP A 183 11.13 -16.54 7.80
CA ASP A 183 10.43 -16.96 9.02
C ASP A 183 9.50 -15.87 9.56
N ASP A 184 9.87 -14.58 9.47
CA ASP A 184 9.03 -13.47 9.94
C ASP A 184 7.70 -13.42 9.16
N TYR A 185 7.76 -13.64 7.85
CA TYR A 185 6.58 -13.75 7.00
C TYR A 185 5.71 -14.94 7.38
N PHE A 186 6.29 -16.13 7.53
CA PHE A 186 5.52 -17.34 7.85
C PHE A 186 4.88 -17.25 9.23
N GLN A 187 5.57 -16.67 10.22
CA GLN A 187 5.02 -16.44 11.56
C GLN A 187 3.87 -15.44 11.56
N LEU A 188 3.96 -14.35 10.77
CA LEU A 188 2.83 -13.43 10.57
C LEU A 188 1.63 -14.17 9.98
N VAL A 189 1.83 -14.97 8.93
CA VAL A 189 0.75 -15.73 8.29
C VAL A 189 0.11 -16.71 9.28
N GLU A 190 0.91 -17.47 10.03
CA GLU A 190 0.42 -18.41 11.05
C GLU A 190 -0.42 -17.69 12.12
N ARG A 191 0.09 -16.57 12.64
CA ARG A 191 -0.60 -15.76 13.66
C ARG A 191 -1.95 -15.23 13.17
N VAL A 192 -2.00 -14.70 11.94
CA VAL A 192 -3.26 -14.19 11.34
C VAL A 192 -4.26 -15.32 11.10
N ARG A 193 -3.78 -16.50 10.69
CA ARG A 193 -4.62 -17.69 10.49
C ARG A 193 -5.14 -18.23 11.83
N ALA A 194 -4.33 -18.24 12.89
CA ALA A 194 -4.74 -18.63 14.24
C ALA A 194 -5.83 -17.72 14.83
N LEU A 195 -5.88 -16.45 14.40
CA LEU A 195 -6.96 -15.50 14.72
C LEU A 195 -8.23 -15.68 13.85
N GLY A 196 -8.27 -16.70 12.99
CA GLY A 196 -9.42 -17.05 12.17
C GLY A 196 -9.59 -16.23 10.89
N SER A 197 -8.56 -15.49 10.46
CA SER A 197 -8.61 -14.71 9.22
C SER A 197 -7.97 -15.46 8.06
N ALA A 198 -8.67 -15.50 6.92
CA ALA A 198 -8.20 -16.09 5.67
C ALA A 198 -7.66 -15.05 4.66
N ILE A 199 -7.47 -13.78 5.09
CA ILE A 199 -6.98 -12.72 4.20
C ILE A 199 -5.68 -13.16 3.49
N PRO A 200 -5.57 -13.04 2.15
CA PRO A 200 -4.32 -13.28 1.43
C PRO A 200 -3.25 -12.27 1.85
N ILE A 201 -2.03 -12.73 2.12
CA ILE A 201 -0.89 -11.90 2.53
C ILE A 201 0.24 -12.09 1.51
N ILE A 202 0.48 -11.06 0.70
CA ILE A 202 1.50 -11.03 -0.35
C ILE A 202 2.82 -10.56 0.26
N PRO A 203 3.92 -11.33 0.16
CA PRO A 203 5.21 -10.90 0.66
C PRO A 203 5.79 -9.76 -0.19
N GLY A 204 6.06 -8.62 0.42
CA GLY A 204 6.79 -7.51 -0.18
C GLY A 204 8.29 -7.78 -0.16
N ILE A 205 8.90 -7.92 -1.34
CA ILE A 205 10.33 -8.20 -1.49
C ILE A 205 11.02 -7.00 -2.13
N MET A 206 12.11 -6.55 -1.50
CA MET A 206 12.95 -5.49 -2.04
C MET A 206 14.33 -6.04 -2.41
N PRO A 207 14.65 -6.17 -3.72
CA PRO A 207 15.98 -6.58 -4.14
C PRO A 207 17.03 -5.59 -3.65
N ILE A 208 18.10 -6.10 -3.03
CA ILE A 208 19.24 -5.30 -2.60
C ILE A 208 20.03 -4.90 -3.85
N THR A 209 19.95 -3.63 -4.25
CA THR A 209 20.70 -3.08 -5.39
C THR A 209 21.90 -2.24 -4.94
N SER A 210 21.94 -1.79 -3.67
CA SER A 210 23.11 -1.17 -3.05
C SER A 210 23.09 -1.26 -1.53
N VAL A 211 24.27 -1.27 -0.89
CA VAL A 211 24.40 -1.35 0.58
C VAL A 211 23.85 -0.10 1.28
N ALA A 212 24.08 1.09 0.70
CA ALA A 212 23.57 2.35 1.25
C ALA A 212 22.04 2.41 1.30
N GLN A 213 21.38 1.72 0.37
CA GLN A 213 19.93 1.63 0.30
C GLN A 213 19.38 0.76 1.44
N ILE A 214 20.07 -0.31 1.83
CA ILE A 214 19.67 -1.16 2.98
C ILE A 214 19.62 -0.35 4.28
N ALA A 215 20.68 0.39 4.59
CA ALA A 215 20.78 1.13 5.85
C ALA A 215 19.63 2.14 6.02
N ARG A 216 19.32 2.87 4.94
CA ARG A 216 18.21 3.84 4.93
C ARG A 216 16.84 3.18 5.06
N PHE A 217 16.66 2.00 4.48
CA PHE A 217 15.38 1.31 4.57
C PHE A 217 15.17 0.68 5.95
N ALA A 218 16.18 0.04 6.54
CA ALA A 218 16.12 -0.46 7.90
C ALA A 218 15.66 0.63 8.91
N GLU A 219 16.17 1.85 8.77
CA GLU A 219 15.75 3.01 9.58
C GLU A 219 14.28 3.42 9.38
N LEU A 220 13.74 3.27 8.16
CA LEU A 220 12.38 3.69 7.79
C LEU A 220 11.31 2.61 8.02
N SER A 221 11.66 1.33 7.82
CA SER A 221 10.76 0.20 8.04
C SER A 221 10.77 -0.33 9.47
N GLY A 222 11.73 0.11 10.30
CA GLY A 222 11.92 -0.39 11.66
C GLY A 222 12.44 -1.83 11.72
N THR A 223 12.84 -2.39 10.57
CA THR A 223 13.39 -3.74 10.44
C THR A 223 14.86 -3.74 10.87
N ALA A 224 15.25 -4.63 11.78
CA ALA A 224 16.58 -4.67 12.40
C ALA A 224 17.51 -5.72 11.78
#